data_AF-A0A523X466-F1
#
_entry.id   AF-A0A523X466-F1
#
_cell.length_a   1.000
_cell.length_b   1.000
_cell.length_c   1.000
_cell.angle_alpha   90.00
_cell.angle_beta   90.00
_cell.angle_gamma   90.00
#
_symmetry.space_group_name_H-M   'P 1'
#
loop_
_entity.id
_entity.type
_entity.pdbx_description
1 polymer ?
#
loop_
_entity_poly.entity_id
_entity_poly.type
_entity_poly.pdbx_seq_one_letter_code
_entity_poly.pdbx_strand_id
1 'polypeptide(L)'
;MQVKLALPKGQLQESTAALLKRAGFAIGDYREGSRSYRPRCEVFPGLFTKVFHEKDIAIQVAIGNYDLGICRLDWVEELLAKYHSDAVVKVGDLGYGKRSLYAVAASSSEAKSLEAIRSRSESLRIVSEYPNLAESFALKQRLRRFQIFPAWGAAGVYPPENAELAIVAETSSNRLQEQGLVPVATILESSACLVANRNSLEGKDLSQLLAALCSTDVGDIDVEEAVDVGAEAGMQRSVTGEPVVSLALPDGHQQPHTVDFLNRAGLKIDGYNVGRPTARPRIGLDGVMVKVVRPQDMPLHVANGSFDLAITGRDWLRDHHFRFPSSPVEELLQLGFGKVRIVAVVMQDMPVSSTDDLRKLKRDSALRVASEYVNIADKYAHDNHLTPCKIIPTWGASEAFLPEDADVLIENTQTGSTIAKHNLKIIDTLFESSACLIGNTEAIGSLDKGEKISHLVEAMRRGVEGHPLS
;
A
#
# COMPACT_ATOMS: atom_id res chain seq x y z
N MET A 1 -24.47 20.37 16.02
CA MET A 1 -24.07 19.76 14.74
C MET A 1 -23.10 18.64 15.05
N GLN A 2 -23.17 17.50 14.34
CA GLN A 2 -22.24 16.40 14.60
C GLN A 2 -20.83 16.79 14.11
N VAL A 3 -19.81 16.56 14.94
CA VAL A 3 -18.40 16.72 14.58
C VAL A 3 -17.84 15.35 14.20
N LYS A 4 -17.10 15.27 13.10
CA LYS A 4 -16.53 14.01 12.60
C LYS A 4 -15.02 14.00 12.78
N LEU A 5 -14.49 12.99 13.47
CA LEU A 5 -13.07 12.79 13.74
C LEU A 5 -12.59 11.46 13.15
N ALA A 6 -11.59 11.53 12.28
CA ALA A 6 -10.89 10.38 11.73
C ALA A 6 -9.73 9.96 12.65
N LEU A 7 -9.66 8.69 13.01
CA LEU A 7 -8.69 8.11 13.95
C LEU A 7 -7.78 7.09 13.25
N PRO A 8 -6.49 7.02 13.62
CA PRO A 8 -5.54 6.10 12.99
C PRO A 8 -5.66 4.67 13.52
N LYS A 9 -5.61 3.70 12.61
CA LYS A 9 -5.35 2.29 12.94
C LYS A 9 -3.84 2.04 12.97
N GLY A 10 -3.41 1.01 13.71
CA GLY A 10 -2.04 0.52 13.66
C GLY A 10 -1.14 1.22 14.68
N GLN A 11 0.05 1.64 14.26
CA GLN A 11 1.12 2.05 15.17
C GLN A 11 0.76 3.24 16.06
N LEU A 12 0.00 4.22 15.55
CA LEU A 12 -0.44 5.36 16.37
C LEU A 12 -1.66 5.05 17.26
N GLN A 13 -2.29 3.88 17.13
CA GLN A 13 -3.62 3.64 17.68
C GLN A 13 -3.65 3.72 19.20
N GLU A 14 -2.72 3.05 19.89
CA GLU A 14 -2.67 3.01 21.35
C GLU A 14 -2.33 4.38 21.94
N SER A 15 -1.30 5.04 21.41
CA SER A 15 -0.90 6.38 21.82
C SER A 15 -2.02 7.41 21.60
N THR A 16 -2.74 7.31 20.47
CA THR A 16 -3.91 8.15 20.20
C THR A 16 -5.05 7.87 21.19
N ALA A 17 -5.29 6.60 21.53
CA ALA A 17 -6.33 6.23 22.50
C ALA A 17 -5.99 6.78 23.89
N ALA A 18 -4.72 6.72 24.30
CA ALA A 18 -4.22 7.29 25.54
C ALA A 18 -4.40 8.81 25.58
N LEU A 19 -4.04 9.52 24.49
CA LEU A 19 -4.24 10.96 24.36
C LEU A 19 -5.73 11.31 24.50
N LEU A 20 -6.60 10.65 23.74
CA LEU A 20 -8.05 10.91 23.75
C LEU A 20 -8.65 10.70 25.15
N LYS A 21 -8.24 9.63 25.84
CA LYS A 21 -8.67 9.37 27.22
C LYS A 21 -8.24 10.48 28.18
N ARG A 22 -6.99 10.96 28.09
CA ARG A 22 -6.48 12.08 28.92
C ARG A 22 -7.19 13.40 28.60
N ALA A 23 -7.51 13.64 27.33
CA ALA A 23 -8.27 14.79 26.87
C ALA A 23 -9.77 14.73 27.23
N GLY A 24 -10.23 13.67 27.91
CA GLY A 24 -11.63 13.51 28.33
C GLY A 24 -12.56 12.90 27.28
N PHE A 25 -12.03 12.42 26.15
CA PHE A 25 -12.79 11.78 25.08
C PHE A 25 -12.53 10.27 25.06
N ALA A 26 -12.94 9.56 26.10
CA ALA A 26 -12.83 8.10 26.10
C ALA A 26 -13.65 7.50 24.94
N ILE A 27 -12.94 6.88 23.99
CA ILE A 27 -13.52 6.25 22.81
C ILE A 27 -13.64 4.74 23.07
N GLY A 28 -14.87 4.25 23.21
CA GLY A 28 -15.15 2.83 23.47
C GLY A 28 -14.71 1.93 22.31
N ASP A 29 -14.11 0.79 22.63
CA ASP A 29 -13.61 -0.21 21.66
C ASP A 29 -12.55 0.29 20.66
N TYR A 30 -11.87 1.41 20.95
CA TYR A 30 -10.71 1.87 20.18
C TYR A 30 -9.40 1.40 20.84
N ARG A 31 -9.00 0.17 20.51
CA ARG A 31 -7.78 -0.49 21.01
C ARG A 31 -7.24 -1.48 19.98
N GLU A 32 -6.00 -1.91 20.15
CA GLU A 32 -5.40 -2.93 19.29
C GLU A 32 -6.27 -4.21 19.25
N GLY A 33 -6.36 -4.83 18.06
CA GLY A 33 -7.19 -6.01 17.82
C GLY A 33 -8.70 -5.77 17.74
N SER A 34 -9.17 -4.53 17.99
CA SER A 34 -10.57 -4.18 17.79
C SER A 34 -10.98 -4.29 16.31
N ARG A 35 -12.15 -4.87 16.08
CA ARG A 35 -12.80 -4.95 14.75
C ARG A 35 -13.79 -3.81 14.53
N SER A 36 -13.94 -2.90 15.50
CA SER A 36 -14.87 -1.77 15.38
C SER A 36 -14.22 -0.63 14.60
N TYR A 37 -14.76 -0.36 13.41
CA TYR A 37 -14.38 0.81 12.62
C TYR A 37 -15.08 2.09 13.04
N ARG A 38 -16.14 1.97 13.85
CA ARG A 38 -16.98 3.09 14.30
C ARG A 38 -17.09 3.07 15.83
N PRO A 39 -15.96 3.26 16.53
CA PRO A 39 -16.01 3.33 17.97
C PRO A 39 -16.84 4.55 18.40
N ARG A 40 -17.34 4.58 19.63
CA ARG A 40 -18.23 5.66 20.11
C ARG A 40 -17.59 6.39 21.28
N CYS A 41 -17.75 7.70 21.30
CA CYS A 41 -17.46 8.50 22.48
C CYS A 41 -18.69 8.57 23.37
N GLU A 42 -18.62 8.02 24.59
CA GLU A 42 -19.74 8.10 25.54
C GLU A 42 -19.89 9.51 26.13
N VAL A 43 -18.76 10.22 26.29
CA VAL A 43 -18.69 11.53 26.95
C VAL A 43 -19.18 12.66 26.04
N PHE A 44 -19.02 12.52 24.72
CA PHE A 44 -19.43 13.53 23.75
C PHE A 44 -20.29 12.89 22.64
N PRO A 45 -21.61 12.78 22.83
CA PRO A 45 -22.52 12.15 21.87
C PRO A 45 -22.54 12.82 20.49
N GLY A 46 -22.12 14.08 20.41
CA GLY A 46 -22.00 14.83 19.15
C GLY A 46 -20.77 14.46 18.31
N LEU A 47 -19.87 13.62 18.81
CA LEU A 47 -18.62 13.23 18.14
C LEU A 47 -18.83 11.90 17.44
N PHE A 48 -18.78 11.94 16.12
CA PHE A 48 -18.67 10.77 15.29
C PHE A 48 -17.19 10.44 15.10
N THR A 49 -16.77 9.23 15.47
CA THR A 49 -15.41 8.75 15.24
C THR A 49 -15.39 7.59 14.27
N LYS A 50 -14.41 7.58 13.37
CA LYS A 50 -14.15 6.45 12.47
C LYS A 50 -12.66 6.15 12.41
N VAL A 51 -12.33 4.86 12.39
CA VAL A 51 -10.95 4.37 12.34
C VAL A 51 -10.56 4.09 10.88
N PHE A 52 -9.43 4.63 10.46
CA PHE A 52 -8.90 4.53 9.10
C PHE A 52 -7.46 4.03 9.09
N HIS A 53 -7.01 3.54 7.94
CA HIS A 53 -5.57 3.48 7.68
C HIS A 53 -5.00 4.91 7.67
N GLU A 54 -3.80 5.12 8.21
CA GLU A 54 -3.24 6.47 8.37
C GLU A 54 -3.18 7.27 7.05
N LYS A 55 -2.85 6.58 5.94
CA LYS A 55 -2.81 7.15 4.57
C LYS A 55 -4.15 7.78 4.14
N ASP A 56 -5.28 7.25 4.62
CA ASP A 56 -6.60 7.73 4.23
C ASP A 56 -7.00 9.00 4.97
N ILE A 57 -6.48 9.25 6.18
CA ILE A 57 -7.00 10.29 7.08
C ILE A 57 -6.82 11.69 6.49
N ALA A 58 -5.62 12.01 6.01
CA ALA A 58 -5.35 13.31 5.41
C ALA A 58 -6.26 13.57 4.20
N ILE A 59 -6.50 12.54 3.38
CA ILE A 59 -7.38 12.60 2.20
C ILE A 59 -8.83 12.83 2.63
N GLN A 60 -9.33 12.05 3.61
CA GLN A 60 -10.70 12.13 4.09
C GLN A 60 -11.03 13.50 4.74
N VAL A 61 -10.05 14.10 5.41
CA VAL A 61 -10.15 15.46 5.95
C VAL A 61 -10.07 16.50 4.83
N ALA A 62 -9.14 16.36 3.89
CA ALA A 62 -9.00 17.24 2.73
C ALA A 62 -10.29 17.37 1.91
N ILE A 63 -10.93 16.24 1.58
CA ILE A 63 -12.18 16.25 0.79
C ILE A 63 -13.42 16.67 1.59
N GLY A 64 -13.29 16.89 2.91
CA GLY A 64 -14.36 17.37 3.79
C GLY A 64 -15.33 16.29 4.27
N ASN A 65 -15.00 15.00 4.14
CA ASN A 65 -15.80 13.93 4.73
C ASN A 65 -15.72 13.95 6.26
N TYR A 66 -14.58 14.39 6.80
CA TYR A 66 -14.30 14.54 8.23
C TYR A 66 -13.84 15.96 8.54
N ASP A 67 -14.17 16.41 9.75
CA ASP A 67 -13.84 17.75 10.22
C ASP A 67 -12.42 17.82 10.76
N LEU A 68 -12.03 16.77 11.48
CA LEU A 68 -10.75 16.61 12.13
C LEU A 68 -10.18 15.22 11.82
N GLY A 69 -8.85 15.09 11.89
CA GLY A 69 -8.18 13.81 11.78
C GLY A 69 -6.86 13.78 12.56
N ILE A 70 -6.48 12.61 13.06
CA ILE A 70 -5.17 12.38 13.66
C ILE A 70 -4.39 11.41 12.77
N CYS A 71 -3.27 11.86 12.23
CA CYS A 71 -2.39 11.03 11.40
C CYS A 71 -0.95 11.55 11.47
N ARG A 72 0.03 10.78 11.00
CA ARG A 72 1.41 11.28 10.94
C ARG A 72 1.56 12.42 9.94
N LEU A 73 2.45 13.36 10.28
CA LEU A 73 2.75 14.53 9.46
C LEU A 73 3.21 14.16 8.05
N ASP A 74 4.00 13.10 7.90
CA ASP A 74 4.45 12.61 6.59
C ASP A 74 3.30 12.32 5.60
N TRP A 75 2.18 11.75 6.03
CA TRP A 75 1.02 11.56 5.17
C TRP A 75 0.33 12.86 4.78
N VAL A 76 0.36 13.86 5.66
CA VAL A 76 -0.15 15.21 5.36
C VAL A 76 0.74 15.90 4.33
N GLU A 77 2.06 15.84 4.52
CA GLU A 77 3.04 16.42 3.59
C GLU A 77 3.06 15.69 2.25
N GLU A 78 2.86 14.36 2.22
CA GLU A 78 2.70 13.58 0.98
C GLU A 78 1.49 14.04 0.16
N LEU A 79 0.37 14.34 0.81
CA LEU A 79 -0.80 14.87 0.14
C LEU A 79 -0.53 16.29 -0.39
N LEU A 80 0.00 17.16 0.46
CA LEU A 80 0.24 18.58 0.14
C LEU A 80 1.36 18.78 -0.88
N ALA A 81 2.32 17.86 -1.00
CA ALA A 81 3.35 17.87 -2.04
C ALA A 81 2.76 17.79 -3.45
N LYS A 82 1.59 17.15 -3.61
CA LYS A 82 0.85 17.10 -4.87
C LYS A 82 -0.26 18.15 -4.93
N TYR A 83 -1.00 18.34 -3.84
CA TYR A 83 -2.15 19.23 -3.76
C TYR A 83 -1.89 20.41 -2.80
N HIS A 84 -1.01 21.33 -3.22
CA HIS A 84 -0.53 22.44 -2.39
C HIS A 84 -1.62 23.36 -1.82
N SER A 85 -2.78 23.45 -2.45
CA SER A 85 -3.89 24.32 -2.06
C SER A 85 -5.10 23.56 -1.52
N ASP A 86 -4.91 22.30 -1.10
CA ASP A 86 -5.98 21.49 -0.53
C ASP A 86 -6.57 22.12 0.75
N ALA A 87 -7.75 21.67 1.15
CA ALA A 87 -8.47 22.17 2.30
C ALA A 87 -7.99 21.58 3.63
N VAL A 88 -7.10 20.58 3.63
CA VAL A 88 -6.50 20.08 4.87
C VAL A 88 -5.55 21.12 5.48
N VAL A 89 -5.68 21.36 6.77
CA VAL A 89 -4.89 22.32 7.55
C VAL A 89 -4.24 21.58 8.72
N LYS A 90 -2.93 21.80 8.92
CA LYS A 90 -2.19 21.33 10.08
C LYS A 90 -2.57 22.19 11.29
N VAL A 91 -3.23 21.60 12.29
CA VAL A 91 -3.66 22.30 13.49
C VAL A 91 -2.55 22.31 14.53
N GLY A 92 -1.89 21.17 14.74
CA GLY A 92 -0.81 21.07 15.73
C GLY A 92 -0.11 19.72 15.71
N ASP A 93 1.13 19.73 16.22
CA ASP A 93 1.88 18.52 16.59
C ASP A 93 1.35 17.99 17.93
N LEU A 94 1.05 16.70 17.98
CA LEU A 94 0.55 16.02 19.17
C LEU A 94 1.65 15.37 20.00
N GLY A 95 2.93 15.49 19.61
CA GLY A 95 4.08 15.22 20.46
C GLY A 95 4.49 13.75 20.64
N TYR A 96 3.80 12.79 20.02
CA TYR A 96 4.11 11.35 20.06
C TYR A 96 4.27 10.74 18.66
N GLY A 97 4.73 9.49 18.60
CA GLY A 97 4.84 8.72 17.35
C GLY A 97 5.90 9.29 16.41
N LYS A 98 7.01 9.77 16.98
CA LYS A 98 8.10 10.43 16.27
C LYS A 98 8.88 9.45 15.41
N ARG A 99 9.13 9.84 14.17
CA ARG A 99 10.00 9.16 13.22
C ARG A 99 10.57 10.14 12.21
N SER A 100 11.60 9.75 11.50
CA SER A 100 12.14 10.54 10.40
C SER A 100 11.93 9.80 9.08
N LEU A 101 11.64 10.57 8.03
CA LEU A 101 11.61 10.10 6.67
C LEU A 101 12.97 10.31 6.04
N TYR A 102 13.61 9.23 5.58
CA TYR A 102 14.95 9.25 5.00
C TYR A 102 14.93 8.86 3.54
N ALA A 103 15.75 9.53 2.72
CA ALA A 103 16.26 8.94 1.50
C ALA A 103 17.43 8.03 1.87
N VAL A 104 17.33 6.75 1.55
CA VAL A 104 18.32 5.73 1.89
C VAL A 104 18.85 5.03 0.66
N ALA A 105 20.08 4.56 0.75
CA ALA A 105 20.70 3.69 -0.25
C ALA A 105 21.19 2.41 0.44
N ALA A 106 21.44 1.35 -0.33
CA ALA A 106 22.10 0.18 0.23
C ALA A 106 23.51 0.52 0.69
N SER A 107 23.91 -0.01 1.84
CA SER A 107 25.27 0.10 2.40
C SER A 107 26.34 -0.48 1.47
N SER A 108 25.99 -1.29 0.48
CA SER A 108 26.88 -1.84 -0.55
C SER A 108 26.91 -1.03 -1.85
N SER A 109 26.01 -0.06 -2.03
CA SER A 109 25.87 0.73 -3.27
C SER A 109 26.93 1.83 -3.38
N GLU A 110 27.09 2.41 -4.57
CA GLU A 110 27.92 3.62 -4.74
C GLU A 110 27.15 4.91 -4.42
N ALA A 111 25.83 4.82 -4.29
CA ALA A 111 24.89 5.94 -4.13
C ALA A 111 24.71 6.38 -2.67
N LYS A 112 25.74 6.29 -1.82
CA LYS A 112 25.63 6.49 -0.36
C LYS A 112 25.66 7.96 0.10
N SER A 113 25.78 8.92 -0.80
CA SER A 113 25.85 10.35 -0.46
C SER A 113 25.09 11.22 -1.47
N LEU A 114 24.67 12.41 -1.03
CA LEU A 114 24.01 13.39 -1.90
C LEU A 114 24.89 13.77 -3.10
N GLU A 115 26.19 13.89 -2.91
CA GLU A 115 27.14 14.19 -3.98
C GLU A 115 27.25 13.02 -4.98
N ALA A 116 27.28 11.79 -4.50
CA ALA A 116 27.31 10.61 -5.33
C ALA A 116 26.05 10.51 -6.19
N ILE A 117 24.85 10.71 -5.63
CA ILE A 117 23.61 10.63 -6.41
C ILE A 117 23.47 11.78 -7.42
N ARG A 118 23.96 12.98 -7.09
CA ARG A 118 23.89 14.16 -7.98
C ARG A 118 24.85 14.06 -9.17
N SER A 119 25.98 13.38 -8.98
CA SER A 119 27.01 13.23 -10.01
C SER A 119 26.75 12.07 -10.98
N ARG A 120 25.77 11.20 -10.70
CA ARG A 120 25.40 10.09 -11.60
C ARG A 120 24.87 10.58 -12.94
N SER A 121 25.34 9.90 -14.00
CA SER A 121 24.89 10.09 -15.39
C SER A 121 23.66 9.25 -15.76
N GLU A 122 23.50 8.12 -15.08
CA GLU A 122 22.38 7.19 -15.25
C GLU A 122 21.11 7.67 -14.56
N SER A 123 19.96 7.17 -14.99
CA SER A 123 18.68 7.45 -14.34
C SER A 123 18.59 6.76 -12.98
N LEU A 124 18.23 7.51 -11.94
CA LEU A 124 18.00 6.98 -10.60
C LEU A 124 16.60 6.42 -10.46
N ARG A 125 16.48 5.16 -10.04
CA ARG A 125 15.22 4.54 -9.65
C ARG A 125 15.03 4.76 -8.16
N ILE A 126 13.95 5.46 -7.79
CA ILE A 126 13.62 5.80 -6.41
C ILE A 126 12.31 5.10 -6.06
N VAL A 127 12.35 4.17 -5.11
CA VAL A 127 11.16 3.47 -4.62
C VAL A 127 10.63 4.14 -3.35
N SER A 128 9.32 4.35 -3.25
CA SER A 128 8.75 5.09 -2.12
C SER A 128 7.29 4.77 -1.87
N GLU A 129 6.89 4.65 -0.61
CA GLU A 129 5.47 4.72 -0.21
C GLU A 129 4.91 6.15 -0.27
N TYR A 130 5.79 7.14 -0.43
CA TYR A 130 5.55 8.58 -0.51
C TYR A 130 6.03 9.10 -1.88
N PRO A 131 5.37 8.74 -2.99
CA PRO A 131 5.85 9.09 -4.32
C PRO A 131 5.95 10.61 -4.55
N ASN A 132 5.05 11.41 -3.97
CA ASN A 132 5.08 12.87 -4.15
C ASN A 132 6.24 13.50 -3.36
N LEU A 133 6.52 13.04 -2.13
CA LEU A 133 7.69 13.46 -1.38
C LEU A 133 9.00 12.98 -2.01
N ALA A 134 9.02 11.78 -2.60
CA ALA A 134 10.18 11.27 -3.33
C ALA A 134 10.48 12.13 -4.57
N GLU A 135 9.46 12.51 -5.34
CA GLU A 135 9.60 13.44 -6.46
C GLU A 135 10.06 14.83 -5.99
N SER A 136 9.42 15.38 -4.96
CA SER A 136 9.81 16.66 -4.36
C SER A 136 11.26 16.66 -3.90
N PHE A 137 11.71 15.58 -3.25
CA PHE A 137 13.09 15.37 -2.88
C PHE A 137 14.01 15.37 -4.09
N ALA A 138 13.72 14.56 -5.12
CA ALA A 138 14.54 14.46 -6.32
C ALA A 138 14.70 15.83 -7.02
N LEU A 139 13.61 16.58 -7.14
CA LEU A 139 13.61 17.93 -7.71
C LEU A 139 14.42 18.93 -6.87
N LYS A 140 14.25 18.93 -5.53
CA LYS A 140 15.02 19.77 -4.61
C LYS A 140 16.52 19.47 -4.66
N GLN A 141 16.89 18.20 -4.80
CA GLN A 141 18.28 17.77 -4.97
C GLN A 141 18.83 18.00 -6.38
N ARG A 142 18.00 18.49 -7.32
CA ARG A 142 18.34 18.73 -8.73
C ARG A 142 18.86 17.47 -9.43
N LEU A 143 18.27 16.31 -9.12
CA LEU A 143 18.60 15.07 -9.80
C LEU A 143 18.19 15.17 -11.28
N ARG A 144 19.12 14.92 -12.19
CA ARG A 144 18.93 15.18 -13.63
C ARG A 144 18.02 14.17 -14.30
N ARG A 145 18.08 12.91 -13.87
CA ARG A 145 17.35 11.78 -14.44
C ARG A 145 16.92 10.87 -13.29
N PHE A 146 15.63 10.76 -13.09
CA PHE A 146 15.08 9.88 -12.08
C PHE A 146 13.71 9.33 -12.51
N GLN A 147 13.34 8.22 -11.89
CA GLN A 147 12.04 7.57 -12.00
C GLN A 147 11.55 7.25 -10.59
N ILE A 148 10.30 7.59 -10.29
CA ILE A 148 9.67 7.26 -9.02
C ILE A 148 8.82 6.01 -9.20
N PHE A 149 9.06 5.02 -8.35
CA PHE A 149 8.29 3.79 -8.28
C PHE A 149 7.49 3.80 -6.96
N PRO A 150 6.16 3.98 -7.01
CA PRO A 150 5.34 3.89 -5.82
C PRO A 150 5.38 2.45 -5.28
N ALA A 151 5.47 2.31 -3.97
CA ALA A 151 5.42 1.03 -3.27
C ALA A 151 4.22 0.98 -2.32
N TRP A 152 3.62 -0.20 -2.20
CA TRP A 152 2.55 -0.47 -1.24
C TRP A 152 3.07 -0.81 0.17
N GLY A 153 4.39 -0.87 0.35
CA GLY A 153 5.03 -1.15 1.62
C GLY A 153 6.51 -1.47 1.44
N ALA A 154 7.25 -1.52 2.55
CA ALA A 154 8.57 -2.13 2.63
C ALA A 154 9.59 -1.62 1.59
N ALA A 155 9.55 -0.33 1.24
CA ALA A 155 10.40 0.26 0.20
C ALA A 155 11.91 -0.01 0.39
N GLY A 156 12.37 -0.22 1.63
CA GLY A 156 13.75 -0.55 1.98
C GLY A 156 14.28 -1.86 1.38
N VAL A 157 13.42 -2.77 0.92
CA VAL A 157 13.88 -4.06 0.33
C VAL A 157 14.39 -3.91 -1.11
N TYR A 158 14.09 -2.81 -1.78
CA TYR A 158 14.39 -2.65 -3.22
C TYR A 158 15.87 -2.35 -3.52
N PRO A 159 16.58 -1.49 -2.76
CA PRO A 159 18.00 -1.24 -3.00
C PRO A 159 18.92 -2.38 -2.57
N PRO A 160 20.02 -2.67 -3.30
CA PRO A 160 20.49 -1.94 -4.48
C PRO A 160 19.98 -2.48 -5.82
N GLU A 161 19.34 -3.65 -5.84
CA GLU A 161 19.19 -4.43 -7.08
C GLU A 161 18.13 -3.86 -8.01
N ASN A 162 17.01 -3.43 -7.45
CA ASN A 162 15.85 -2.98 -8.22
C ASN A 162 15.65 -1.45 -8.13
N ALA A 163 16.40 -0.78 -7.25
CA ALA A 163 16.38 0.67 -7.06
C ALA A 163 17.71 1.18 -6.50
N GLU A 164 18.10 2.39 -6.86
CA GLU A 164 19.29 3.04 -6.26
C GLU A 164 18.96 3.66 -4.91
N LEU A 165 17.75 4.20 -4.77
CA LEU A 165 17.27 4.85 -3.56
C LEU A 165 15.91 4.30 -3.15
N ALA A 166 15.67 4.28 -1.84
CA ALA A 166 14.35 4.15 -1.27
C ALA A 166 14.04 5.33 -0.35
N ILE A 167 12.77 5.70 -0.24
CA ILE A 167 12.31 6.61 0.81
C ILE A 167 11.62 5.76 1.88
N VAL A 168 12.17 5.78 3.09
CA VAL A 168 11.70 4.95 4.21
C VAL A 168 11.50 5.81 5.45
N ALA A 169 10.47 5.47 6.23
CA ALA A 169 10.20 6.12 7.50
C ALA A 169 10.69 5.23 8.63
N GLU A 170 11.52 5.76 9.52
CA GLU A 170 12.18 4.98 10.57
C GLU A 170 12.36 5.81 11.85
N THR A 171 12.30 5.16 13.01
CA THR A 171 12.46 5.83 14.31
C THR A 171 13.90 6.12 14.69
N SER A 172 14.86 5.41 14.10
CA SER A 172 16.28 5.61 14.35
C SER A 172 17.16 5.19 13.18
N SER A 173 18.32 5.83 13.06
CA SER A 173 19.33 5.48 12.06
C SER A 173 19.95 4.10 12.28
N ASN A 174 19.97 3.57 13.51
CA ASN A 174 20.48 2.23 13.81
C ASN A 174 19.64 1.14 13.13
N ARG A 175 18.30 1.29 13.13
CA ARG A 175 17.39 0.36 12.44
C ARG A 175 17.63 0.31 10.93
N LEU A 176 18.02 1.42 10.32
CA LEU A 176 18.42 1.44 8.90
C LEU A 176 19.65 0.57 8.65
N GLN A 177 20.65 0.63 9.55
CA GLN A 177 21.86 -0.17 9.44
C GLN A 177 21.58 -1.67 9.60
N GLU A 178 20.66 -2.04 10.50
CA GLU A 178 20.18 -3.42 10.67
C GLU A 178 19.50 -3.97 9.40
N GLN A 179 18.97 -3.10 8.54
CA GLN A 179 18.40 -3.45 7.24
C GLN A 179 19.45 -3.37 6.10
N GLY A 180 20.72 -3.12 6.42
CA GLY A 180 21.79 -2.93 5.45
C GLY A 180 21.68 -1.62 4.64
N LEU A 181 20.95 -0.62 5.14
CA LEU A 181 20.70 0.67 4.51
C LEU A 181 21.52 1.79 5.18
N VAL A 182 21.82 2.83 4.42
CA VAL A 182 22.49 4.04 4.90
C VAL A 182 21.67 5.27 4.53
N PRO A 183 21.45 6.22 5.47
CA PRO A 183 20.77 7.46 5.16
C PRO A 183 21.65 8.34 4.27
N VAL A 184 21.10 8.72 3.12
CA VAL A 184 21.70 9.68 2.18
C VAL A 184 21.27 11.10 2.53
N ALA A 185 20.01 11.27 2.94
CA ALA A 185 19.46 12.53 3.41
C ALA A 185 18.22 12.31 4.28
N THR A 186 17.99 13.22 5.24
CA THR A 186 16.69 13.34 5.92
C THR A 186 15.76 14.22 5.10
N ILE A 187 14.55 13.74 4.83
CA ILE A 187 13.52 14.45 4.05
C ILE A 187 12.60 15.25 4.98
N LEU A 188 12.14 14.61 6.07
CA LEU A 188 11.14 15.17 6.97
C LEU A 188 11.25 14.52 8.35
N GLU A 189 11.16 15.32 9.41
CA GLU A 189 10.85 14.83 10.75
C GLU A 189 9.32 14.78 10.91
N SER A 190 8.79 13.66 11.37
CA SER A 190 7.36 13.35 11.38
C SER A 190 6.91 12.88 12.76
N SER A 191 5.74 13.33 13.18
CA SER A 191 5.07 12.93 14.42
C SER A 191 3.56 12.88 14.18
N ALA A 192 2.80 12.39 15.17
CA ALA A 192 1.35 12.49 15.13
C ALA A 192 0.91 13.96 15.07
N CYS A 193 0.07 14.27 14.08
CA CYS A 193 -0.43 15.61 13.81
C CYS A 193 -1.96 15.61 13.84
N LEU A 194 -2.52 16.62 14.50
CA LEU A 194 -3.94 16.95 14.36
C LEU A 194 -4.13 17.80 13.12
N VAL A 195 -4.97 17.33 12.21
CA VAL A 195 -5.38 18.06 11.00
C VAL A 195 -6.87 18.39 11.04
N ALA A 196 -7.27 19.42 10.31
CA ALA A 196 -8.65 19.84 10.17
C ALA A 196 -8.98 20.24 8.73
N ASN A 197 -10.25 20.13 8.36
CA ASN A 197 -10.73 20.72 7.11
C ASN A 197 -10.92 22.23 7.29
N ARG A 198 -10.40 23.04 6.36
CA ARG A 198 -10.48 24.50 6.37
C ARG A 198 -11.92 25.00 6.47
N ASN A 199 -12.83 24.45 5.67
CA ASN A 199 -14.24 24.87 5.67
C ASN A 199 -14.91 24.49 6.99
N SER A 200 -14.52 23.36 7.60
CA SER A 200 -15.03 22.97 8.92
C SER A 200 -14.50 23.87 10.03
N LEU A 201 -13.24 24.31 9.97
CA LEU A 201 -12.69 25.30 10.92
C LEU A 201 -13.42 26.65 10.83
N GLU A 202 -13.79 27.07 9.63
CA GLU A 202 -14.49 28.35 9.41
C GLU A 202 -15.98 28.27 9.77
N GLY A 203 -16.62 27.12 9.55
CA GLY A 203 -18.07 26.97 9.62
C GLY A 203 -18.62 26.21 10.84
N LYS A 204 -17.78 25.54 11.64
CA LYS A 204 -18.20 24.71 12.78
C LYS A 204 -17.53 25.14 14.07
N ASP A 205 -18.23 24.99 15.18
CA ASP A 205 -17.61 25.10 16.50
C ASP A 205 -16.82 23.82 16.83
N LEU A 206 -15.50 23.90 16.68
CA LEU A 206 -14.55 22.83 17.02
C LEU A 206 -13.74 23.14 18.28
N SER A 207 -14.05 24.26 18.96
CA SER A 207 -13.21 24.85 20.01
C SER A 207 -12.96 23.90 21.19
N GLN A 208 -13.98 23.18 21.64
CA GLN A 208 -13.87 22.23 22.75
C GLN A 208 -12.89 21.09 22.45
N LEU A 209 -12.96 20.50 21.26
CA LEU A 209 -12.08 19.40 20.84
C LEU A 209 -10.66 19.90 20.63
N LEU A 210 -10.50 21.02 19.92
CA LEU A 210 -9.18 21.60 19.67
C LEU A 210 -8.48 22.02 20.96
N ALA A 211 -9.20 22.70 21.86
CA ALA A 211 -8.64 23.10 23.15
C ALA A 211 -8.17 21.89 23.94
N ALA A 212 -9.02 20.87 24.10
CA ALA A 212 -8.69 19.69 24.87
C ALA A 212 -7.56 18.86 24.25
N LEU A 213 -7.55 18.65 22.92
CA LEU A 213 -6.49 17.86 22.26
C LEU A 213 -5.15 18.60 22.23
N CYS A 214 -5.15 19.91 21.96
CA CYS A 214 -3.92 20.69 21.87
C CYS A 214 -3.32 21.06 23.25
N SER A 215 -4.12 21.07 24.32
CA SER A 215 -3.64 21.38 25.67
C SER A 215 -3.29 20.16 26.52
N THR A 216 -3.57 18.94 26.04
CA THR A 216 -3.31 17.72 26.80
C THR A 216 -1.83 17.40 26.81
N ASP A 217 -1.26 17.24 28.01
CA ASP A 217 0.13 16.84 28.16
C ASP A 217 0.31 15.37 27.71
N VAL A 218 1.28 15.22 26.81
CA VAL A 218 1.56 13.99 26.11
C VAL A 218 2.42 13.08 27.00
N GLY A 219 3.26 13.62 27.90
CA GLY A 219 4.09 12.84 28.82
C GLY A 219 4.72 11.60 28.17
N ASP A 220 4.71 10.46 28.87
CA ASP A 220 5.17 9.15 28.37
C ASP A 220 4.07 8.41 27.56
N ILE A 221 3.49 9.03 26.52
CA ILE A 221 2.55 8.35 25.59
C ILE A 221 3.26 7.53 24.51
N ASP A 222 4.57 7.76 24.30
CA ASP A 222 5.36 6.96 23.38
C ASP A 222 5.53 5.55 23.96
N VAL A 223 4.67 4.64 23.52
CA VAL A 223 4.83 3.21 23.73
C VAL A 223 5.93 2.76 22.77
N GLU A 224 6.97 2.09 23.28
CA GLU A 224 8.06 1.58 22.43
C GLU A 224 7.49 0.74 21.28
N GLU A 225 7.78 1.17 20.05
CA GLU A 225 7.30 0.51 18.84
C GLU A 225 7.96 -0.87 18.68
N ALA A 226 7.19 -1.94 18.85
CA ALA A 226 7.58 -3.29 18.47
C ALA A 226 7.14 -3.57 17.02
N VAL A 227 8.07 -3.91 16.12
CA VAL A 227 7.71 -4.48 14.81
C VAL A 227 8.69 -5.55 14.36
N ASP A 228 8.10 -6.54 13.68
CA ASP A 228 8.61 -7.82 13.20
C ASP A 228 9.87 -7.65 12.31
N VAL A 229 11.01 -8.03 12.86
CA VAL A 229 12.29 -8.08 12.15
C VAL A 229 12.27 -9.33 11.27
N GLY A 230 12.00 -9.14 9.97
CA GLY A 230 12.25 -10.19 8.98
C GLY A 230 13.73 -10.54 9.02
N ALA A 231 14.06 -11.75 9.46
CA ALA A 231 15.43 -12.20 9.61
C ALA A 231 16.20 -12.09 8.28
N GLU A 232 17.42 -11.56 8.34
CA GLU A 232 18.31 -11.50 7.19
C GLU A 232 18.93 -12.88 6.90
N ALA A 233 19.03 -13.22 5.62
CA ALA A 233 20.00 -14.19 5.14
C ALA A 233 20.94 -13.50 4.15
N GLY A 234 22.24 -13.73 4.35
CA GLY A 234 23.39 -13.04 3.76
C GLY A 234 23.31 -12.65 2.28
N MET A 235 23.83 -11.45 2.02
CA MET A 235 24.15 -10.90 0.71
C MET A 235 25.17 -11.78 -0.03
N GLN A 236 24.81 -12.32 -1.19
CA GLN A 236 25.79 -12.77 -2.17
C GLN A 236 25.64 -11.93 -3.43
N ARG A 237 26.72 -11.20 -3.77
CA ARG A 237 26.98 -10.82 -5.15
C ARG A 237 27.18 -12.11 -5.94
N SER A 238 26.53 -12.25 -7.10
CA SER A 238 27.13 -13.08 -8.15
C SER A 238 28.48 -12.43 -8.48
N VAL A 239 29.56 -13.14 -8.16
CA VAL A 239 30.93 -12.72 -8.46
C VAL A 239 31.24 -12.89 -9.96
N THR A 240 30.28 -13.40 -10.74
CA THR A 240 30.38 -13.60 -12.17
C THR A 240 29.64 -12.49 -12.89
N GLY A 241 30.27 -11.91 -13.93
CA GLY A 241 29.64 -10.96 -14.87
C GLY A 241 28.56 -11.61 -15.74
N GLU A 242 27.88 -12.63 -15.24
CA GLU A 242 26.78 -13.29 -15.92
C GLU A 242 25.46 -12.58 -15.63
N PRO A 243 24.53 -12.57 -16.60
CA PRO A 243 23.20 -12.01 -16.44
C PRO A 243 22.42 -12.78 -15.36
N VAL A 244 21.92 -12.02 -14.37
CA VAL A 244 21.10 -12.52 -13.26
C VAL A 244 19.62 -12.31 -13.57
N VAL A 245 18.82 -13.35 -13.42
CA VAL A 245 17.35 -13.28 -13.50
C VAL A 245 16.79 -12.87 -12.15
N SER A 246 15.98 -11.81 -12.10
CA SER A 246 15.33 -11.32 -10.89
C SER A 246 13.87 -11.79 -10.85
N LEU A 247 13.54 -12.62 -9.86
CA LEU A 247 12.21 -13.18 -9.60
C LEU A 247 11.59 -12.54 -8.36
N ALA A 248 10.44 -11.88 -8.52
CA ALA A 248 9.64 -11.38 -7.41
C ALA A 248 8.61 -12.42 -6.92
N LEU A 249 8.53 -12.60 -5.61
CA LEU A 249 7.57 -13.48 -4.94
C LEU A 249 6.65 -12.69 -4.00
N PRO A 250 5.39 -13.11 -3.85
CA PRO A 250 4.40 -12.34 -3.11
C PRO A 250 4.56 -12.51 -1.61
N ASP A 251 4.37 -11.43 -0.85
CA ASP A 251 4.15 -11.51 0.59
C ASP A 251 2.67 -11.74 0.93
N GLY A 252 2.34 -11.72 2.22
CA GLY A 252 0.97 -11.68 2.70
C GLY A 252 0.16 -12.94 2.40
N HIS A 253 -1.11 -12.76 2.05
CA HIS A 253 -2.08 -13.87 1.94
C HIS A 253 -1.76 -14.88 0.83
N GLN A 254 -1.04 -14.46 -0.23
CA GLN A 254 -0.66 -15.36 -1.32
C GLN A 254 0.57 -16.20 -0.97
N GLN A 255 1.38 -15.77 0.00
CA GLN A 255 2.64 -16.40 0.35
C GLN A 255 2.52 -17.91 0.63
N PRO A 256 1.60 -18.40 1.48
CA PRO A 256 1.54 -19.83 1.79
C PRO A 256 1.23 -20.68 0.55
N HIS A 257 0.30 -20.21 -0.29
CA HIS A 257 -0.06 -20.90 -1.51
C HIS A 257 1.09 -20.94 -2.52
N THR A 258 1.88 -19.85 -2.60
CA THR A 258 3.07 -19.79 -3.44
C THR A 258 4.16 -20.72 -2.94
N VAL A 259 4.41 -20.80 -1.63
CA VAL A 259 5.34 -21.77 -1.03
C VAL A 259 4.97 -23.20 -1.42
N ASP A 260 3.69 -23.57 -1.22
CA ASP A 260 3.21 -24.90 -1.57
C ASP A 260 3.36 -25.18 -3.07
N PHE A 261 3.05 -24.20 -3.92
CA PHE A 261 3.19 -24.32 -5.37
C PHE A 261 4.66 -24.54 -5.78
N LEU A 262 5.57 -23.71 -5.28
CA LEU A 262 6.99 -23.79 -5.62
C LEU A 262 7.62 -25.12 -5.17
N ASN A 263 7.24 -25.61 -3.99
CA ASN A 263 7.65 -26.93 -3.51
C ASN A 263 7.18 -28.04 -4.46
N ARG A 264 5.94 -27.97 -4.97
CA ARG A 264 5.43 -28.92 -5.98
C ARG A 264 6.15 -28.79 -7.32
N ALA A 265 6.51 -27.58 -7.73
CA ALA A 265 7.31 -27.32 -8.93
C ALA A 265 8.79 -27.76 -8.78
N GLY A 266 9.19 -28.28 -7.61
CA GLY A 266 10.58 -28.67 -7.33
C GLY A 266 11.51 -27.47 -7.05
N LEU A 267 10.96 -26.28 -6.87
CA LEU A 267 11.68 -25.03 -6.60
C LEU A 267 11.68 -24.75 -5.10
N LYS A 268 12.65 -25.31 -4.37
CA LYS A 268 12.81 -25.01 -2.94
C LYS A 268 13.46 -23.64 -2.76
N ILE A 269 12.83 -22.80 -1.94
CA ILE A 269 13.29 -21.44 -1.66
C ILE A 269 13.57 -21.29 -0.16
N ASP A 270 14.85 -21.24 0.19
CA ASP A 270 15.35 -21.03 1.54
C ASP A 270 15.07 -19.59 2.00
N GLY A 271 14.50 -19.42 3.17
CA GLY A 271 14.12 -18.11 3.72
C GLY A 271 12.74 -17.59 3.28
N TYR A 272 12.03 -18.24 2.35
CA TYR A 272 10.65 -17.87 1.99
C TYR A 272 9.63 -18.64 2.83
N ASN A 273 9.73 -18.53 4.15
CA ASN A 273 8.87 -19.24 5.11
C ASN A 273 7.59 -18.44 5.41
N VAL A 274 6.46 -19.13 5.58
CA VAL A 274 5.16 -18.51 5.88
C VAL A 274 5.25 -17.63 7.13
N GLY A 275 4.79 -16.39 7.02
CA GLY A 275 4.67 -15.44 8.13
C GLY A 275 5.92 -14.61 8.41
N ARG A 276 7.13 -15.15 8.18
CA ARG A 276 8.40 -14.41 8.32
C ARG A 276 9.35 -14.70 7.16
N PRO A 277 9.01 -14.29 5.93
CA PRO A 277 9.95 -14.37 4.83
C PRO A 277 11.13 -13.45 5.06
N THR A 278 12.32 -13.89 4.65
CA THR A 278 13.42 -12.98 4.41
C THR A 278 13.08 -12.14 3.16
N ALA A 279 13.51 -10.88 3.12
CA ALA A 279 13.28 -10.02 1.95
C ALA A 279 13.98 -10.55 0.68
N ARG A 280 15.09 -11.29 0.86
CA ARG A 280 15.93 -11.88 -0.19
C ARG A 280 16.14 -13.37 0.07
N PRO A 281 15.13 -14.20 -0.20
CA PRO A 281 15.27 -15.62 -0.01
C PRO A 281 16.16 -16.22 -1.11
N ARG A 282 16.67 -17.43 -0.87
CA ARG A 282 17.62 -18.09 -1.77
C ARG A 282 16.96 -19.24 -2.50
N ILE A 283 17.14 -19.26 -3.81
CA ILE A 283 16.80 -20.39 -4.65
C ILE A 283 18.08 -21.14 -5.00
N GLY A 284 18.04 -22.47 -5.02
CA GLY A 284 19.20 -23.32 -5.38
C GLY A 284 19.54 -23.30 -6.87
N LEU A 285 19.34 -22.17 -7.56
CA LEU A 285 19.58 -21.99 -8.99
C LEU A 285 20.54 -20.82 -9.20
N ASP A 286 21.69 -21.13 -9.80
CA ASP A 286 22.72 -20.13 -10.08
C ASP A 286 22.22 -19.05 -11.06
N GLY A 287 22.57 -17.80 -10.79
CA GLY A 287 22.15 -16.66 -11.61
C GLY A 287 20.66 -16.32 -11.49
N VAL A 288 19.97 -16.79 -10.45
CA VAL A 288 18.61 -16.36 -10.12
C VAL A 288 18.61 -15.67 -8.75
N MET A 289 18.08 -14.46 -8.71
CA MET A 289 17.86 -13.70 -7.49
C MET A 289 16.38 -13.66 -7.19
N VAL A 290 16.02 -13.90 -5.93
CA VAL A 290 14.63 -13.83 -5.48
C VAL A 290 14.45 -12.66 -4.53
N LYS A 291 13.34 -11.94 -4.68
CA LYS A 291 12.93 -10.88 -3.77
C LYS A 291 11.47 -11.03 -3.38
N VAL A 292 11.16 -10.80 -2.11
CA VAL A 292 9.77 -10.82 -1.62
C VAL A 292 9.24 -9.39 -1.62
N VAL A 293 8.16 -9.15 -2.36
CA VAL A 293 7.52 -7.84 -2.48
C VAL A 293 6.01 -7.97 -2.48
N ARG A 294 5.31 -6.84 -2.32
CA ARG A 294 3.85 -6.77 -2.37
C ARG A 294 3.35 -7.11 -3.78
N PRO A 295 2.34 -7.99 -3.96
CA PRO A 295 1.79 -8.34 -5.26
C PRO A 295 1.37 -7.13 -6.13
N GLN A 296 0.90 -6.07 -5.48
CA GLN A 296 0.47 -4.80 -6.08
C GLN A 296 1.58 -4.09 -6.85
N ASP A 297 2.83 -4.18 -6.35
CA ASP A 297 3.98 -3.47 -6.91
C ASP A 297 4.53 -4.19 -8.16
N MET A 298 4.29 -5.49 -8.27
CA MET A 298 5.01 -6.36 -9.22
C MET A 298 4.79 -6.02 -10.69
N PRO A 299 3.55 -5.77 -11.19
CA PRO A 299 3.35 -5.51 -12.62
C PRO A 299 4.15 -4.30 -13.12
N LEU A 300 4.19 -3.22 -12.32
CA LEU A 300 4.94 -2.01 -12.66
C LEU A 300 6.44 -2.28 -12.70
N HIS A 301 6.98 -3.00 -11.73
CA HIS A 301 8.41 -3.32 -11.70
C HIS A 301 8.83 -4.28 -12.81
N VAL A 302 7.99 -5.27 -13.16
CA VAL A 302 8.24 -6.16 -14.30
C VAL A 302 8.19 -5.38 -15.61
N ALA A 303 7.17 -4.53 -15.81
CA ALA A 303 7.05 -3.70 -17.00
C ALA A 303 8.25 -2.77 -17.24
N ASN A 304 8.91 -2.31 -16.18
CA ASN A 304 10.10 -1.46 -16.26
C ASN A 304 11.44 -2.22 -16.20
N GLY A 305 11.40 -3.56 -16.20
CA GLY A 305 12.62 -4.39 -16.16
C GLY A 305 13.36 -4.37 -14.82
N SER A 306 12.75 -3.83 -13.75
CA SER A 306 13.27 -3.97 -12.39
C SER A 306 13.23 -5.43 -11.94
N PHE A 307 12.18 -6.17 -12.32
CA PHE A 307 12.12 -7.63 -12.19
C PHE A 307 11.96 -8.26 -13.57
N ASP A 308 12.52 -9.44 -13.77
CA ASP A 308 12.34 -10.20 -15.02
C ASP A 308 11.06 -11.04 -14.98
N LEU A 309 10.77 -11.62 -13.80
CA LEU A 309 9.61 -12.48 -13.54
C LEU A 309 8.95 -12.12 -12.20
N ALA A 310 7.65 -12.33 -12.08
CA ALA A 310 6.96 -12.22 -10.79
C ALA A 310 5.77 -13.17 -10.67
N ILE A 311 5.52 -13.67 -9.45
CA ILE A 311 4.26 -14.38 -9.12
C ILE A 311 3.30 -13.40 -8.45
N THR A 312 2.21 -13.05 -9.13
CA THR A 312 1.18 -12.13 -8.63
C THR A 312 -0.24 -12.63 -8.98
N GLY A 313 -1.27 -11.87 -8.63
CA GLY A 313 -2.65 -12.12 -9.05
C GLY A 313 -2.98 -11.52 -10.41
N ARG A 314 -3.83 -12.20 -11.20
CA ARG A 314 -4.33 -11.70 -12.50
C ARG A 314 -5.12 -10.40 -12.37
N ASP A 315 -5.71 -10.15 -11.20
CA ASP A 315 -6.35 -8.91 -10.79
C ASP A 315 -5.37 -7.74 -10.77
N TRP A 316 -4.17 -7.90 -10.19
CA TRP A 316 -3.15 -6.85 -10.20
C TRP A 316 -2.56 -6.62 -11.59
N LEU A 317 -2.34 -7.68 -12.37
CA LEU A 317 -1.94 -7.54 -13.78
C LEU A 317 -2.98 -6.75 -14.57
N ARG A 318 -4.27 -7.09 -14.41
CA ARG A 318 -5.37 -6.44 -15.11
C ARG A 318 -5.55 -4.98 -14.67
N ASP A 319 -5.43 -4.67 -13.38
CA ASP A 319 -5.46 -3.29 -12.88
C ASP A 319 -4.34 -2.46 -13.51
N HIS A 320 -3.14 -3.02 -13.59
CA HIS A 320 -2.00 -2.39 -14.26
C HIS A 320 -2.26 -2.15 -15.76
N HIS A 321 -2.78 -3.13 -16.49
CA HIS A 321 -3.11 -2.98 -17.92
C HIS A 321 -4.23 -1.97 -18.19
N PHE A 322 -5.19 -1.79 -17.29
CA PHE A 322 -6.21 -0.74 -17.45
C PHE A 322 -5.61 0.66 -17.34
N ARG A 323 -4.53 0.83 -16.56
CA ARG A 323 -3.77 2.08 -16.52
C ARG A 323 -2.78 2.20 -17.69
N PHE A 324 -2.13 1.10 -18.08
CA PHE A 324 -1.08 1.05 -19.08
C PHE A 324 -1.38 -0.02 -20.15
N PRO A 325 -2.31 0.24 -21.08
CA PRO A 325 -2.72 -0.77 -22.07
C PRO A 325 -1.59 -1.26 -22.99
N SER A 326 -0.55 -0.44 -23.19
CA SER A 326 0.62 -0.77 -24.00
C SER A 326 1.80 -1.30 -23.19
N SER A 327 1.58 -1.71 -21.93
CA SER A 327 2.66 -2.20 -21.07
C SER A 327 3.22 -3.53 -21.60
N PRO A 328 4.55 -3.77 -21.56
CA PRO A 328 5.17 -4.99 -22.08
C PRO A 328 5.04 -6.21 -21.14
N VAL A 329 4.46 -6.03 -19.95
CA VAL A 329 4.24 -7.10 -18.98
C VAL A 329 3.07 -7.98 -19.40
N GLU A 330 3.29 -9.28 -19.45
CA GLU A 330 2.30 -10.27 -19.88
C GLU A 330 2.20 -11.45 -18.91
N GLU A 331 1.05 -12.12 -18.96
CA GLU A 331 0.84 -13.41 -18.29
C GLU A 331 1.59 -14.52 -19.06
N LEU A 332 2.58 -15.15 -18.42
CA LEU A 332 3.35 -16.25 -19.01
C LEU A 332 2.74 -17.61 -18.69
N LEU A 333 2.19 -17.75 -17.49
CA LEU A 333 1.61 -19.00 -17.01
C LEU A 333 0.53 -18.73 -15.97
N GLN A 334 -0.66 -19.30 -16.18
CA GLN A 334 -1.69 -19.36 -15.15
C GLN A 334 -1.30 -20.41 -14.10
N LEU A 335 -1.12 -20.00 -12.84
CA LEU A 335 -0.79 -20.92 -11.74
C LEU A 335 -2.03 -21.50 -11.07
N GLY A 336 -3.15 -20.76 -11.12
CA GLY A 336 -4.49 -21.26 -10.81
C GLY A 336 -4.82 -21.47 -9.33
N PHE A 337 -3.88 -21.22 -8.40
CA PHE A 337 -4.16 -21.15 -6.96
C PHE A 337 -4.62 -19.74 -6.54
N GLY A 338 -5.05 -19.60 -5.28
CA GLY A 338 -5.47 -18.29 -4.75
C GLY A 338 -6.68 -17.70 -5.49
N LYS A 339 -7.63 -18.55 -5.91
CA LYS A 339 -8.81 -18.14 -6.68
C LYS A 339 -9.64 -17.14 -5.86
N VAL A 340 -9.96 -16.00 -6.46
CA VAL A 340 -10.83 -14.94 -5.92
C VAL A 340 -11.76 -14.43 -7.02
N ARG A 341 -12.81 -13.71 -6.62
CA ARG A 341 -13.67 -12.94 -7.51
C ARG A 341 -13.51 -11.46 -7.20
N ILE A 342 -13.35 -10.63 -8.22
CA ILE A 342 -13.47 -9.18 -8.07
C ILE A 342 -14.95 -8.82 -8.23
N VAL A 343 -15.52 -8.16 -7.23
CA VAL A 343 -16.96 -7.96 -7.09
C VAL A 343 -17.31 -6.50 -6.82
N ALA A 344 -18.48 -6.07 -7.30
CA ALA A 344 -19.09 -4.82 -6.88
C ALA A 344 -20.03 -5.07 -5.71
N VAL A 345 -19.86 -4.28 -4.66
CA VAL A 345 -20.48 -4.48 -3.35
C VAL A 345 -21.18 -3.19 -2.91
N VAL A 346 -22.36 -3.33 -2.32
CA VAL A 346 -23.13 -2.22 -1.73
C VAL A 346 -23.66 -2.62 -0.34
N MET A 347 -24.22 -1.66 0.41
CA MET A 347 -24.93 -1.96 1.66
C MET A 347 -26.09 -2.93 1.43
N GLN A 348 -26.28 -3.88 2.36
CA GLN A 348 -27.34 -4.89 2.28
C GLN A 348 -28.75 -4.29 2.07
N ASP A 349 -29.03 -3.18 2.75
CA ASP A 349 -30.31 -2.47 2.78
C ASP A 349 -30.51 -1.47 1.63
N MET A 350 -29.48 -1.22 0.81
CA MET A 350 -29.60 -0.38 -0.38
C MET A 350 -30.60 -1.02 -1.37
N PRO A 351 -31.54 -0.26 -1.98
CA PRO A 351 -32.56 -0.80 -2.89
C PRO A 351 -32.01 -1.09 -4.29
N VAL A 352 -30.88 -1.80 -4.36
CA VAL A 352 -30.13 -2.15 -5.56
C VAL A 352 -29.78 -3.64 -5.46
N SER A 353 -29.99 -4.40 -6.52
CA SER A 353 -29.62 -5.82 -6.59
C SER A 353 -28.68 -6.14 -7.75
N SER A 354 -28.44 -5.17 -8.63
CA SER A 354 -27.62 -5.30 -9.83
C SER A 354 -26.98 -3.97 -10.20
N THR A 355 -25.97 -4.01 -11.06
CA THR A 355 -25.36 -2.82 -11.68
C THR A 355 -26.38 -1.98 -12.45
N ASP A 356 -27.38 -2.62 -13.06
CA ASP A 356 -28.48 -1.93 -13.74
C ASP A 356 -29.38 -1.14 -12.79
N ASP A 357 -29.68 -1.69 -11.62
CA ASP A 357 -30.43 -0.97 -10.58
C ASP A 357 -29.61 0.21 -10.06
N LEU A 358 -28.31 0.00 -9.86
CA LEU A 358 -27.38 1.04 -9.39
C LEU A 358 -27.32 2.22 -10.38
N ARG A 359 -27.25 1.92 -11.68
CA ARG A 359 -27.28 2.92 -12.76
C ARG A 359 -28.59 3.72 -12.79
N LYS A 360 -29.72 3.08 -12.48
CA LYS A 360 -31.05 3.71 -12.48
C LYS A 360 -31.34 4.49 -11.19
N LEU A 361 -30.52 4.30 -10.15
CA LEU A 361 -30.70 4.97 -8.87
C LEU A 361 -30.56 6.48 -9.04
N LYS A 362 -31.62 7.23 -8.73
CA LYS A 362 -31.59 8.69 -8.74
C LYS A 362 -30.73 9.20 -7.60
N ARG A 363 -29.78 10.09 -7.92
CA ARG A 363 -28.82 10.65 -6.98
C ARG A 363 -28.59 12.12 -7.28
N ASP A 364 -28.49 12.94 -6.24
CA ASP A 364 -28.18 14.36 -6.35
C ASP A 364 -26.67 14.64 -6.43
N SER A 365 -25.85 13.61 -6.19
CA SER A 365 -24.39 13.69 -6.15
C SER A 365 -23.74 12.52 -6.88
N ALA A 366 -22.47 12.71 -7.25
CA ALA A 366 -21.67 11.69 -7.90
C ALA A 366 -21.60 10.40 -7.07
N LEU A 367 -21.62 9.26 -7.76
CA LEU A 367 -21.42 7.95 -7.15
C LEU A 367 -19.99 7.83 -6.61
N ARG A 368 -19.83 7.47 -5.34
CA ARG A 368 -18.51 7.27 -4.72
C ARG A 368 -18.17 5.78 -4.74
N VAL A 369 -17.09 5.43 -5.42
CA VAL A 369 -16.64 4.05 -5.58
C VAL A 369 -15.31 3.89 -4.88
N ALA A 370 -15.27 3.13 -3.78
CA ALA A 370 -14.04 2.82 -3.06
C ALA A 370 -13.39 1.55 -3.62
N SER A 371 -12.06 1.51 -3.70
CA SER A 371 -11.31 0.29 -4.06
C SER A 371 -9.81 0.42 -3.83
N GLU A 372 -9.14 -0.69 -3.53
CA GLU A 372 -7.69 -0.83 -3.71
C GLU A 372 -7.32 -0.94 -5.21
N TYR A 373 -8.23 -1.45 -6.03
CA TYR A 373 -8.10 -1.65 -7.48
C TYR A 373 -8.65 -0.45 -8.25
N VAL A 374 -7.98 0.69 -8.12
CA VAL A 374 -8.49 1.98 -8.62
C VAL A 374 -8.77 1.97 -10.14
N ASN A 375 -7.97 1.27 -10.94
CA ASN A 375 -8.12 1.26 -12.39
C ASN A 375 -9.23 0.27 -12.82
N ILE A 376 -9.38 -0.84 -12.09
CA ILE A 376 -10.54 -1.72 -12.26
C ILE A 376 -11.84 -1.01 -11.87
N ALA A 377 -11.85 -0.27 -10.76
CA ALA A 377 -13.02 0.47 -10.31
C ALA A 377 -13.42 1.57 -11.29
N ASP A 378 -12.45 2.32 -11.81
CA ASP A 378 -12.67 3.35 -12.84
C ASP A 378 -13.26 2.74 -14.12
N LYS A 379 -12.64 1.68 -14.63
CA LYS A 379 -13.13 0.98 -15.82
C LYS A 379 -14.53 0.41 -15.62
N TYR A 380 -14.81 -0.21 -14.48
CA TYR A 380 -16.13 -0.73 -14.16
C TYR A 380 -17.19 0.39 -14.14
N ALA A 381 -16.89 1.53 -13.53
CA ALA A 381 -17.81 2.66 -13.49
C ALA A 381 -18.08 3.24 -14.89
N HIS A 382 -17.04 3.32 -15.72
CA HIS A 382 -17.15 3.80 -17.10
C HIS A 382 -17.96 2.84 -17.99
N ASP A 383 -17.60 1.55 -18.02
CA ASP A 383 -18.22 0.53 -18.87
C ASP A 383 -19.71 0.33 -18.51
N ASN A 384 -20.09 0.58 -17.26
CA ASN A 384 -21.47 0.47 -16.78
C ASN A 384 -22.22 1.81 -16.74
N HIS A 385 -21.65 2.89 -17.26
CA HIS A 385 -22.27 4.22 -17.31
C HIS A 385 -22.73 4.74 -15.95
N LEU A 386 -21.92 4.55 -14.90
CA LEU A 386 -22.21 4.97 -13.52
C LEU A 386 -21.84 6.45 -13.26
N THR A 387 -21.72 7.26 -14.31
CA THR A 387 -21.30 8.66 -14.23
C THR A 387 -22.46 9.61 -13.87
N PRO A 388 -22.22 10.69 -13.10
CA PRO A 388 -20.92 11.08 -12.55
C PRO A 388 -20.49 10.19 -11.38
N CYS A 389 -19.20 9.81 -11.34
CA CYS A 389 -18.62 9.03 -10.25
C CYS A 389 -17.29 9.62 -9.76
N LYS A 390 -16.88 9.23 -8.55
CA LYS A 390 -15.59 9.54 -7.93
C LYS A 390 -14.98 8.24 -7.44
N ILE A 391 -13.79 7.92 -7.92
CA ILE A 391 -13.01 6.76 -7.43
C ILE A 391 -12.23 7.19 -6.19
N ILE A 392 -12.34 6.42 -5.12
CA ILE A 392 -11.70 6.65 -3.83
C ILE A 392 -10.71 5.50 -3.59
N PRO A 393 -9.38 5.76 -3.65
CA PRO A 393 -8.41 4.74 -3.29
C PRO A 393 -8.56 4.37 -1.81
N THR A 394 -8.33 3.10 -1.50
CA THR A 394 -8.27 2.59 -0.12
C THR A 394 -6.99 1.80 0.09
N TRP A 395 -6.48 1.75 1.32
CA TRP A 395 -5.28 0.98 1.70
C TRP A 395 -5.60 -0.10 2.75
N GLY A 396 -6.77 -0.73 2.61
CA GLY A 396 -7.28 -1.78 3.47
C GLY A 396 -8.50 -1.38 4.29
N ALA A 397 -9.14 -2.38 4.92
CA ALA A 397 -10.41 -2.23 5.63
C ALA A 397 -11.50 -1.53 4.80
N SER A 398 -11.52 -1.84 3.50
CA SER A 398 -12.35 -1.17 2.50
C SER A 398 -13.85 -1.33 2.77
N GLU A 399 -14.28 -2.41 3.43
CA GLU A 399 -15.66 -2.64 3.85
C GLU A 399 -16.15 -1.56 4.82
N ALA A 400 -15.22 -0.93 5.57
CA ALA A 400 -15.56 0.13 6.50
C ALA A 400 -16.03 1.40 5.79
N PHE A 401 -15.68 1.63 4.51
CA PHE A 401 -16.02 2.87 3.80
C PHE A 401 -17.53 3.01 3.54
N LEU A 402 -18.27 1.90 3.46
CA LEU A 402 -19.70 1.94 3.20
C LEU A 402 -20.49 2.09 4.50
N PRO A 403 -21.55 2.93 4.55
CA PRO A 403 -22.00 3.86 3.50
C PRO A 403 -21.44 5.29 3.59
N GLU A 404 -20.74 5.64 4.67
CA GLU A 404 -20.47 7.05 4.98
C GLU A 404 -19.48 7.70 4.01
N ASP A 405 -18.49 6.94 3.52
CA ASP A 405 -17.39 7.47 2.70
C ASP A 405 -17.47 7.00 1.24
N ALA A 406 -18.14 5.89 0.98
CA ALA A 406 -18.42 5.40 -0.36
C ALA A 406 -19.82 4.76 -0.48
N ASP A 407 -20.31 4.64 -1.71
CA ASP A 407 -21.60 4.05 -2.03
C ASP A 407 -21.46 2.63 -2.59
N VAL A 408 -20.35 2.39 -3.30
CA VAL A 408 -19.99 1.12 -3.90
C VAL A 408 -18.55 0.80 -3.52
N LEU A 409 -18.29 -0.47 -3.24
CA LEU A 409 -16.96 -1.02 -3.04
C LEU A 409 -16.64 -2.00 -4.17
N ILE A 410 -15.49 -1.82 -4.82
CA ILE A 410 -14.91 -2.84 -5.69
C ILE A 410 -13.82 -3.56 -4.90
N GLU A 411 -14.01 -4.85 -4.63
CA GLU A 411 -13.16 -5.61 -3.72
C GLU A 411 -13.02 -7.06 -4.19
N ASN A 412 -11.95 -7.73 -3.75
CA ASN A 412 -11.80 -9.16 -3.95
C ASN A 412 -12.58 -9.97 -2.91
N THR A 413 -13.01 -11.17 -3.28
CA THR A 413 -13.60 -12.10 -2.32
C THR A 413 -13.39 -13.55 -2.72
N GLN A 414 -13.11 -14.41 -1.74
CA GLN A 414 -13.09 -15.85 -1.93
C GLN A 414 -14.51 -16.42 -1.77
N THR A 415 -15.03 -16.36 -0.55
CA THR A 415 -16.31 -16.98 -0.18
C THR A 415 -17.47 -15.99 -0.07
N GLY A 416 -17.21 -14.68 -0.04
CA GLY A 416 -18.22 -13.66 0.29
C GLY A 416 -18.54 -13.53 1.78
N SER A 417 -17.94 -14.35 2.66
CA SER A 417 -18.27 -14.35 4.09
C SER A 417 -17.90 -13.04 4.80
N THR A 418 -16.80 -12.38 4.44
CA THR A 418 -16.42 -11.07 4.99
C THR A 418 -17.42 -9.99 4.60
N ILE A 419 -17.81 -9.94 3.32
CA ILE A 419 -18.82 -9.02 2.80
C ILE A 419 -20.14 -9.18 3.59
N ALA A 420 -20.63 -10.41 3.76
CA ALA A 420 -21.84 -10.67 4.53
C ALA A 420 -21.73 -10.27 6.00
N LYS A 421 -20.58 -10.52 6.65
CA LYS A 421 -20.32 -10.13 8.06
C LYS A 421 -20.38 -8.62 8.26
N HIS A 422 -20.09 -7.82 7.23
CA HIS A 422 -20.15 -6.37 7.26
C HIS A 422 -21.51 -5.80 6.81
N ASN A 423 -22.56 -6.63 6.70
CA ASN A 423 -23.89 -6.24 6.22
C ASN A 423 -23.84 -5.59 4.82
N LEU A 424 -23.03 -6.20 3.95
CA LEU A 424 -22.89 -5.82 2.56
C LEU A 424 -23.39 -6.95 1.65
N LYS A 425 -23.75 -6.61 0.41
CA LYS A 425 -24.12 -7.57 -0.64
C LYS A 425 -23.37 -7.31 -1.93
N ILE A 426 -23.08 -8.40 -2.62
CA ILE A 426 -22.54 -8.39 -3.98
C ILE A 426 -23.68 -8.11 -4.95
N ILE A 427 -23.50 -7.13 -5.84
CA ILE A 427 -24.45 -6.80 -6.92
C ILE A 427 -23.91 -7.16 -8.31
N ASP A 428 -22.60 -7.40 -8.41
CA ASP A 428 -21.95 -7.83 -9.65
C ASP A 428 -20.65 -8.59 -9.36
N THR A 429 -20.30 -9.52 -10.26
CA THR A 429 -18.99 -10.17 -10.30
C THR A 429 -18.29 -9.72 -11.58
N LEU A 430 -17.29 -8.86 -11.44
CA LEU A 430 -16.57 -8.27 -12.58
C LEU A 430 -15.77 -9.33 -13.33
N PHE A 431 -15.02 -10.18 -12.59
CA PHE A 431 -14.28 -11.31 -13.12
C PHE A 431 -13.69 -12.19 -12.00
N GLU A 432 -13.21 -13.38 -12.38
CA GLU A 432 -12.42 -14.25 -11.50
C GLU A 432 -10.92 -13.99 -11.69
N SER A 433 -10.17 -14.01 -10.59
CA SER A 433 -8.70 -13.91 -10.56
C SER A 433 -8.10 -15.12 -9.86
N SER A 434 -6.87 -15.44 -10.25
CA SER A 434 -6.02 -16.46 -9.63
C SER A 434 -4.57 -16.01 -9.72
N ALA A 435 -3.67 -16.70 -9.02
CA ALA A 435 -2.24 -16.49 -9.18
C ALA A 435 -1.78 -16.80 -10.61
N CYS A 436 -0.82 -16.02 -11.08
CA CYS A 436 -0.17 -16.14 -12.38
C CYS A 436 1.32 -15.78 -12.27
N LEU A 437 2.12 -16.33 -13.18
CA LEU A 437 3.47 -15.89 -13.44
C LEU A 437 3.41 -14.83 -14.54
N ILE A 438 3.95 -13.64 -14.25
CA ILE A 438 4.09 -12.56 -15.21
C ILE A 438 5.55 -12.34 -15.57
N GLY A 439 5.80 -11.78 -16.75
CA GLY A 439 7.13 -11.39 -17.20
C GLY A 439 7.09 -10.30 -18.26
N ASN A 440 8.23 -9.69 -18.50
CA ASN A 440 8.37 -8.64 -19.51
C ASN A 440 8.74 -9.25 -20.86
N THR A 441 7.86 -9.11 -21.85
CA THR A 441 8.04 -9.72 -23.18
C THR A 441 9.29 -9.23 -23.92
N GLU A 442 9.71 -7.98 -23.69
CA GLU A 442 10.93 -7.42 -24.26
C GLU A 442 12.19 -8.03 -23.60
N ALA A 443 12.15 -8.25 -22.29
CA ALA A 443 13.26 -8.85 -21.54
C ALA A 443 13.42 -10.35 -21.80
N ILE A 444 12.30 -11.07 -21.98
CA ILE A 444 12.29 -12.51 -22.30
C ILE A 444 12.95 -12.78 -23.65
N GLY A 445 12.87 -11.85 -24.60
CA GLY A 445 13.54 -11.93 -25.90
C GLY A 445 15.04 -11.64 -25.88
N SER A 446 15.62 -11.24 -24.74
CA SER A 446 17.05 -10.95 -24.64
C SER A 446 17.90 -12.24 -24.64
N LEU A 447 18.97 -12.25 -25.43
CA LEU A 447 19.87 -13.42 -25.60
C LEU A 447 20.53 -13.86 -24.29
N ASP A 448 20.67 -12.95 -23.33
CA ASP A 448 21.46 -13.15 -22.11
C ASP A 448 20.68 -13.89 -20.99
N LYS A 449 19.36 -13.68 -20.89
CA LYS A 449 18.53 -14.25 -19.80
C LYS A 449 17.52 -15.30 -20.26
N GLY A 450 17.27 -15.39 -21.57
CA GLY A 450 16.16 -16.18 -22.13
C GLY A 450 16.16 -17.65 -21.72
N GLU A 451 17.32 -18.31 -21.69
CA GLU A 451 17.42 -19.74 -21.31
C GLU A 451 17.06 -19.96 -19.82
N LYS A 452 17.59 -19.13 -18.92
CA LYS A 452 17.32 -19.20 -17.47
C LYS A 452 15.84 -18.93 -17.18
N ILE A 453 15.26 -17.92 -17.83
CA ILE A 453 13.82 -17.61 -17.73
C ILE A 453 12.98 -18.80 -18.23
N SER A 454 13.31 -19.34 -19.40
CA SER A 454 12.59 -20.48 -19.98
C SER A 454 12.64 -21.70 -19.07
N HIS A 455 13.78 -21.97 -18.43
CA HIS A 455 13.91 -23.06 -17.47
C HIS A 455 13.01 -22.87 -16.23
N LEU A 456 12.95 -21.64 -15.68
CA LEU A 456 12.07 -21.32 -14.56
C LEU A 456 10.59 -21.48 -14.93
N VAL A 457 10.19 -20.95 -16.09
CA VAL A 457 8.81 -21.06 -16.60
C VAL A 457 8.42 -22.52 -16.78
N GLU A 458 9.30 -23.33 -17.36
CA GLU A 458 9.03 -24.75 -17.61
C GLU A 458 8.99 -25.57 -16.31
N ALA A 459 9.83 -25.25 -15.32
CA ALA A 459 9.74 -25.85 -13.99
C ALA A 459 8.38 -25.54 -13.32
N MET A 460 7.93 -24.29 -13.39
CA MET A 460 6.62 -23.88 -12.88
C MET A 460 5.47 -24.52 -13.66
N ARG A 461 5.59 -24.67 -14.99
CA ARG A 461 4.60 -25.35 -15.84
C ARG A 461 4.39 -26.81 -15.42
N ARG A 462 5.48 -27.56 -15.20
CA ARG A 462 5.39 -28.92 -14.64
C ARG A 462 4.68 -28.96 -13.28
N GLY A 463 4.90 -27.94 -12.45
CA GLY A 463 4.20 -27.79 -11.17
C GLY A 463 2.69 -27.58 -11.30
N VAL A 464 2.22 -26.99 -12.40
CA VAL A 464 0.79 -26.86 -12.74
C VAL A 464 0.24 -28.17 -13.30
N GLU A 465 0.93 -28.79 -14.25
CA GLU A 465 0.48 -30.03 -14.92
C GLU A 465 0.44 -31.25 -14.00
N GLY A 466 1.37 -31.32 -13.03
CA GLY A 466 1.45 -32.42 -12.07
C GLY A 466 0.22 -32.58 -11.18
N HIS A 467 -0.68 -31.58 -11.12
CA HIS A 467 -1.98 -31.64 -10.46
C HIS A 467 -2.97 -30.76 -11.26
N PRO A 468 -3.74 -31.32 -12.22
CA PRO A 468 -4.72 -30.56 -12.99
C PRO A 468 -5.65 -29.81 -12.04
N LEU A 469 -5.85 -28.52 -12.30
CA LEU A 469 -6.70 -27.63 -11.52
C LEU A 469 -8.09 -28.28 -11.34
N SER A 470 -8.45 -28.61 -10.10
CA SER A 470 -9.80 -29.08 -9.76
C SER A 470 -10.82 -27.95 -9.65
#